data_AF-A0AAJ2TGL1-F1
#
_entry.id   AF-A0AAJ2TGL1-F1
#
_cell.length_a   1.000
_cell.length_b   1.000
_cell.length_c   1.000
_cell.angle_alpha   90.00
_cell.angle_beta   90.00
_cell.angle_gamma   90.00
#
_symmetry.space_group_name_H-M   'P 1'
#
loop_
_entity.id
_entity.type
_entity.pdbx_description
1 polymer ?
#
loop_
_entity_poly.entity_id
_entity_poly.type
_entity_poly.pdbx_seq_one_letter_code
_entity_poly.pdbx_strand_id
1 'polypeptide(L)'
;SGEEVSELPEKYPVDGITYYAKWEAKPSVISFEENQGSATPDLNGVTDQAITDRTMPVLTRDGYTQKGWFKEADFSGEEVSELPEKYPVDGITYYAKWEANPSVISFEENQGSETPDLNGVTDQAITDRTMPVLTRDGYTQKGWFKKADFSGEEVRELPEKYPVEGITYYAKWEAKPSVISFEENQGSATPDLNGVTDQKITNRTMPVLTRDGYTQKGWFNEADFSGEEVSELPEKYPVDGITYYAKWSINPTSEQIINLSARSYPTQTHSITINDLYEFKNVTSNQGVVTVNSVNGNTITVTLSGGISDITGLVGGSYTPAQTKTESTTKSSTGSDTTPSSVSYNSGGYSGTLNKYKTTNVTVQTGGEYIPADSRYQTFESHFPQAEIDAGTTHVTGVIRYTEGGYTGLLYSKSITYFPTYVRVIYGGTVTKAGIDTRTYRTDYTAYYSGTVTKPAVDTRVYGPYYRYQLNVSYIKD
;
A
#
# COMPACT_ATOMS: atom_id res chain seq x y z
N SER A 1 -104.69 53.05 -19.21
CA SER A 1 -105.61 52.02 -19.71
C SER A 1 -106.24 52.52 -20.99
N GLY A 2 -105.71 52.11 -22.13
CA GLY A 2 -106.35 52.25 -23.44
C GLY A 2 -106.68 50.85 -23.96
N GLU A 3 -107.62 50.76 -24.89
CA GLU A 3 -107.88 49.51 -25.62
C GLU A 3 -106.71 49.22 -26.56
N GLU A 4 -106.43 47.94 -26.80
CA GLU A 4 -105.45 47.52 -27.79
C GLU A 4 -105.93 47.96 -29.19
N VAL A 5 -105.05 48.60 -29.95
CA VAL A 5 -105.37 49.08 -31.31
C VAL A 5 -104.45 48.37 -32.29
N SER A 6 -105.02 47.58 -33.20
CA SER A 6 -104.28 46.80 -34.20
C SER A 6 -104.15 47.48 -35.56
N GLU A 7 -104.86 48.60 -35.79
CA GLU A 7 -104.90 49.32 -37.07
C GLU A 7 -104.88 50.84 -36.87
N LEU A 8 -104.30 51.57 -37.83
CA LEU A 8 -104.32 53.03 -37.84
C LEU A 8 -105.73 53.55 -38.20
N PRO A 9 -106.13 54.74 -37.71
CA PRO A 9 -107.46 55.27 -37.97
C PRO A 9 -107.61 55.63 -39.45
N GLU A 10 -108.78 55.40 -40.03
CA GLU A 10 -109.07 55.69 -41.44
C GLU A 10 -108.86 57.17 -41.82
N LYS A 11 -108.89 58.08 -40.83
CA LYS A 11 -108.61 59.52 -40.99
C LYS A 11 -107.79 60.02 -39.80
N TYR A 12 -106.75 60.81 -40.08
CA TYR A 12 -105.95 61.46 -39.04
C TYR A 12 -106.76 62.58 -38.36
N PRO A 13 -106.91 62.56 -37.02
CA PRO A 13 -107.62 63.61 -36.32
C PRO A 13 -106.82 64.90 -36.21
N VAL A 14 -107.55 66.02 -36.13
CA VAL A 14 -107.00 67.39 -36.19
C VAL A 14 -106.05 67.70 -35.03
N ASP A 15 -106.25 67.09 -33.87
CA ASP A 15 -105.45 67.33 -32.65
C ASP A 15 -104.31 66.31 -32.46
N GLY A 16 -104.12 65.38 -33.40
CA GLY A 16 -103.15 64.28 -33.31
C GLY A 16 -103.61 63.13 -32.37
N ILE A 17 -103.03 61.94 -32.57
CA ILE A 17 -103.17 60.80 -31.64
C ILE A 17 -101.78 60.30 -31.29
N THR A 18 -101.54 60.05 -29.99
CA THR A 18 -100.35 59.35 -29.50
C THR A 18 -100.69 57.90 -29.21
N TYR A 19 -100.02 56.98 -29.90
CA TYR A 19 -100.07 55.55 -29.59
C TYR A 19 -98.92 55.18 -28.66
N TYR A 20 -99.20 54.29 -27.71
CA TYR A 20 -98.19 53.73 -26.82
C TYR A 20 -98.04 52.25 -27.12
N ALA A 21 -96.80 51.82 -27.36
CA ALA A 21 -96.49 50.40 -27.38
C ALA A 21 -96.53 49.86 -25.95
N LYS A 22 -97.20 48.73 -25.76
CA LYS A 22 -97.09 47.90 -24.55
C LYS A 22 -96.18 46.72 -24.88
N TRP A 23 -95.15 46.54 -24.08
CA TRP A 23 -94.20 45.43 -24.24
C TRP A 23 -94.47 44.36 -23.18
N GLU A 24 -94.40 43.10 -23.59
CA GLU A 24 -94.39 41.94 -22.70
C GLU A 24 -92.98 41.35 -22.69
N ALA A 25 -92.44 41.16 -21.48
CA ALA A 25 -91.10 40.60 -21.32
C ALA A 25 -91.12 39.12 -21.71
N LYS A 26 -90.23 38.72 -22.61
CA LYS A 26 -90.09 37.32 -23.04
C LYS A 26 -89.38 36.48 -21.96
N PRO A 27 -89.68 35.18 -21.84
CA PRO A 27 -88.91 34.27 -21.00
C PRO A 27 -87.41 34.33 -21.32
N SER A 28 -86.59 34.29 -20.28
CA SER A 28 -85.12 34.26 -20.37
C SER A 28 -84.58 33.29 -19.33
N VAL A 29 -83.57 32.52 -19.71
CA VAL A 29 -82.96 31.48 -18.87
C VAL A 29 -81.47 31.73 -18.78
N ILE A 30 -80.94 31.65 -17.57
CA ILE A 30 -79.50 31.53 -17.32
C ILE A 30 -79.23 30.07 -17.00
N SER A 31 -78.49 29.40 -17.88
CA SER A 31 -78.13 27.99 -17.72
C SER A 31 -76.68 27.83 -17.28
N PHE A 32 -76.40 26.71 -16.62
CA PHE A 32 -75.05 26.37 -16.17
C PHE A 32 -74.63 25.02 -16.77
N GLU A 33 -73.49 25.00 -17.45
CA GLU A 33 -72.82 23.77 -17.88
C GLU A 33 -71.75 23.41 -16.85
N GLU A 34 -72.03 22.40 -16.02
CA GLU A 34 -71.20 22.07 -14.88
C GLU A 34 -69.91 21.33 -15.25
N ASN A 35 -69.78 20.82 -16.50
CA ASN A 35 -68.58 20.14 -16.98
C ASN A 35 -68.08 19.04 -16.01
N GLN A 36 -68.99 18.11 -15.66
CA GLN A 36 -68.78 17.02 -14.69
C GLN A 36 -68.76 17.46 -13.21
N GLY A 37 -69.09 18.73 -12.91
CA GLY A 37 -69.36 19.19 -11.55
C GLY A 37 -70.69 18.69 -10.99
N SER A 38 -70.91 18.95 -9.70
CA SER A 38 -72.20 18.76 -9.04
C SER A 38 -73.30 19.57 -9.73
N ALA A 39 -74.50 18.98 -9.88
CA ALA A 39 -75.62 19.62 -10.55
C ALA A 39 -76.05 20.94 -9.87
N THR A 40 -76.43 21.93 -10.68
CA THR A 40 -76.97 23.20 -10.21
C THR A 40 -78.18 23.64 -11.05
N PRO A 41 -79.24 24.21 -10.45
CA PRO A 41 -80.44 24.55 -11.21
C PRO A 41 -80.24 25.82 -12.07
N ASP A 42 -80.83 25.80 -13.27
CA ASP A 42 -80.97 26.99 -14.12
C ASP A 42 -81.84 28.06 -13.45
N LEU A 43 -81.55 29.33 -13.74
CA LEU A 43 -82.36 30.46 -13.30
C LEU A 43 -83.33 30.86 -14.41
N ASN A 44 -84.62 30.84 -14.08
CA ASN A 44 -85.70 31.17 -15.01
C ASN A 44 -86.33 32.53 -14.65
N GLY A 45 -86.48 33.41 -15.64
CA GLY A 45 -87.11 34.71 -15.47
C GLY A 45 -87.67 35.26 -16.78
N VAL A 46 -87.87 36.57 -16.84
CA VAL A 46 -88.21 37.29 -18.07
C VAL A 46 -87.19 38.39 -18.34
N THR A 47 -87.02 38.76 -19.61
CA THR A 47 -86.05 39.79 -20.05
C THR A 47 -86.21 41.08 -19.24
N ASP A 48 -85.09 41.71 -18.87
CA ASP A 48 -85.02 42.94 -18.04
C ASP A 48 -85.46 42.82 -16.57
N GLN A 49 -85.93 41.65 -16.12
CA GLN A 49 -86.18 41.39 -14.70
C GLN A 49 -84.86 41.45 -13.92
N ALA A 50 -84.84 42.15 -12.78
CA ALA A 50 -83.65 42.26 -11.93
C ALA A 50 -83.33 40.94 -11.22
N ILE A 51 -82.04 40.61 -11.13
CA ILE A 51 -81.53 39.44 -10.40
C ILE A 51 -81.10 39.89 -9.00
N THR A 52 -81.76 39.38 -7.96
CA THR A 52 -81.52 39.80 -6.57
C THR A 52 -80.31 39.12 -5.94
N ASP A 53 -80.08 37.84 -6.24
CA ASP A 53 -78.89 37.10 -5.83
C ASP A 53 -78.03 36.87 -7.06
N ARG A 54 -76.88 37.56 -7.11
CA ARG A 54 -75.98 37.54 -8.25
C ARG A 54 -74.76 36.64 -8.03
N THR A 55 -74.76 35.86 -6.96
CA THR A 55 -73.65 34.96 -6.65
C THR A 55 -73.57 33.84 -7.68
N MET A 56 -72.35 33.55 -8.17
CA MET A 56 -72.14 32.41 -9.05
C MET A 56 -72.16 31.10 -8.24
N PRO A 57 -72.76 30.01 -8.76
CA PRO A 57 -72.78 28.74 -8.05
C PRO A 57 -71.37 28.20 -7.81
N VAL A 58 -71.10 27.74 -6.58
CA VAL A 58 -69.89 26.99 -6.24
C VAL A 58 -70.20 25.51 -6.32
N LEU A 59 -69.48 24.80 -7.20
CA LEU A 59 -69.70 23.39 -7.48
C LEU A 59 -68.61 22.53 -6.87
N THR A 60 -68.89 21.24 -6.68
CA THR A 60 -67.88 20.25 -6.30
C THR A 60 -67.63 19.26 -7.44
N ARG A 61 -66.37 18.84 -7.57
CA ARG A 61 -65.93 17.77 -8.48
C ARG A 61 -64.74 17.06 -7.84
N ASP A 62 -64.86 15.77 -7.60
CA ASP A 62 -63.86 14.99 -6.86
C ASP A 62 -62.48 15.06 -7.53
N GLY A 63 -61.47 15.53 -6.79
CA GLY A 63 -60.10 15.68 -7.30
C GLY A 63 -59.88 16.90 -8.21
N TYR A 64 -60.81 17.85 -8.27
CA TYR A 64 -60.69 19.08 -9.04
C TYR A 64 -61.05 20.33 -8.21
N THR A 65 -60.46 21.46 -8.57
CA THR A 65 -60.80 22.79 -8.05
C THR A 65 -61.52 23.61 -9.11
N GLN A 66 -62.67 24.19 -8.77
CA GLN A 66 -63.37 25.11 -9.66
C GLN A 66 -62.56 26.41 -9.80
N LYS A 67 -62.22 26.79 -11.03
CA LYS A 67 -61.46 28.02 -11.35
C LYS A 67 -62.35 29.20 -11.76
N GLY A 68 -63.66 29.04 -11.64
CA GLY A 68 -64.65 30.03 -12.00
C GLY A 68 -65.50 29.62 -13.19
N TRP A 69 -66.29 30.58 -13.67
CA TRP A 69 -67.26 30.42 -14.74
C TRP A 69 -66.88 31.27 -15.95
N PHE A 70 -67.18 30.79 -17.15
CA PHE A 70 -66.87 31.46 -18.41
C PHE A 70 -68.09 31.47 -19.32
N LYS A 71 -68.18 32.45 -20.22
CA LYS A 71 -69.27 32.51 -21.21
C LYS A 71 -69.04 31.58 -22.38
N GLU A 72 -67.78 31.38 -22.77
CA GLU A 72 -67.41 30.53 -23.90
C GLU A 72 -67.04 29.12 -23.44
N ALA A 73 -67.50 28.12 -24.18
CA ALA A 73 -67.29 26.70 -23.84
C ALA A 73 -65.81 26.27 -23.90
N ASP A 74 -64.99 26.96 -24.69
CA ASP A 74 -63.54 26.75 -24.77
C ASP A 74 -62.76 27.53 -23.69
N PHE A 75 -63.48 28.22 -22.80
CA PHE A 75 -62.95 29.10 -21.76
C PHE A 75 -62.08 30.25 -22.31
N SER A 76 -62.31 30.65 -23.57
CA SER A 76 -61.74 31.88 -24.11
C SER A 76 -62.49 33.09 -23.53
N GLY A 77 -61.77 34.03 -22.93
CA GLY A 77 -62.34 35.22 -22.29
C GLY A 77 -62.05 35.34 -20.80
N GLU A 78 -62.70 36.32 -20.17
CA GLU A 78 -62.53 36.63 -18.74
C GLU A 78 -63.45 35.76 -17.87
N GLU A 79 -62.99 35.49 -16.65
CA GLU A 79 -63.78 34.82 -15.63
C GLU A 79 -65.00 35.69 -15.25
N VAL A 80 -66.16 35.04 -15.13
CA VAL A 80 -67.40 35.65 -14.68
C VAL A 80 -67.54 35.47 -13.17
N SER A 81 -67.38 36.56 -12.43
CA SER A 81 -67.46 36.57 -10.97
C SER A 81 -68.86 36.75 -10.40
N GLU A 82 -69.81 37.28 -11.20
CA GLU A 82 -71.19 37.52 -10.79
C GLU A 82 -72.17 37.36 -11.96
N LEU A 83 -73.39 36.95 -11.66
CA LEU A 83 -74.51 36.95 -12.61
C LEU A 83 -74.83 38.38 -13.07
N PRO A 84 -75.44 38.60 -14.25
CA PRO A 84 -75.79 39.92 -14.73
C PRO A 84 -76.79 40.61 -13.79
N GLU A 85 -76.92 41.94 -13.86
CA GLU A 85 -77.91 42.69 -13.05
C GLU A 85 -79.35 42.32 -13.40
N LYS A 86 -79.58 41.90 -14.65
CA LYS A 86 -80.90 41.57 -15.21
C LYS A 86 -80.81 40.34 -16.10
N TYR A 87 -81.93 39.65 -16.26
CA TYR A 87 -82.05 38.56 -17.22
C TYR A 87 -81.76 39.04 -18.65
N PRO A 88 -80.79 38.43 -19.36
CA PRO A 88 -80.35 38.88 -20.68
C PRO A 88 -81.39 38.57 -21.76
N VAL A 89 -81.32 39.31 -22.86
CA VAL A 89 -82.07 38.99 -24.07
C VAL A 89 -81.57 37.62 -24.59
N ASP A 90 -82.50 36.72 -24.90
CA ASP A 90 -82.25 35.36 -25.40
C ASP A 90 -81.56 34.37 -24.43
N GLY A 91 -81.32 34.77 -23.17
CA GLY A 91 -80.68 33.91 -22.17
C GLY A 91 -79.15 33.87 -22.28
N ILE A 92 -78.49 33.08 -21.42
CA ILE A 92 -77.04 32.87 -21.45
C ILE A 92 -76.68 31.54 -20.78
N THR A 93 -75.60 30.89 -21.25
CA THR A 93 -75.02 29.71 -20.60
C THR A 93 -73.64 30.05 -20.06
N TYR A 94 -73.37 29.64 -18.82
CA TYR A 94 -72.04 29.72 -18.21
C TYR A 94 -71.42 28.34 -18.08
N TYR A 95 -70.12 28.22 -18.35
CA TYR A 95 -69.36 26.98 -18.34
C TYR A 95 -68.38 26.96 -17.16
N ALA A 96 -68.46 25.93 -16.32
CA ALA A 96 -67.54 25.78 -15.19
C ALA A 96 -66.16 25.31 -15.70
N LYS A 97 -65.11 26.01 -15.28
CA LYS A 97 -63.72 25.60 -15.54
C LYS A 97 -63.14 24.86 -14.35
N TRP A 98 -62.48 23.73 -14.61
CA TRP A 98 -61.90 22.87 -13.58
C TRP A 98 -60.38 22.77 -13.74
N GLU A 99 -59.65 22.81 -12.63
CA GLU A 99 -58.24 22.46 -12.55
C GLU A 99 -58.08 21.16 -11.76
N ALA A 100 -57.32 20.20 -12.28
CA ALA A 100 -57.05 18.95 -11.59
C ALA A 100 -56.16 19.19 -10.37
N ASN A 101 -56.54 18.64 -9.21
CA ASN A 101 -55.76 18.74 -7.99
C ASN A 101 -54.51 17.83 -8.05
N PRO A 102 -53.44 18.13 -7.30
CA PRO A 102 -52.30 17.24 -7.15
C PRO A 102 -52.70 15.86 -6.62
N SER A 103 -52.08 14.82 -7.16
CA SER A 103 -52.26 13.42 -6.76
C SER A 103 -50.90 12.72 -6.70
N VAL A 104 -50.72 11.88 -5.67
CA VAL A 104 -49.46 11.18 -5.40
C VAL A 104 -49.72 9.69 -5.31
N ILE A 105 -48.94 8.90 -6.04
CA ILE A 105 -48.84 7.46 -5.82
C ILE A 105 -47.59 7.20 -5.00
N SER A 106 -47.76 6.72 -3.77
CA SER A 106 -46.66 6.42 -2.88
C SER A 106 -46.42 4.93 -2.68
N PHE A 107 -45.21 4.59 -2.30
CA PHE A 107 -44.77 3.22 -2.08
C PHE A 107 -44.23 3.06 -0.66
N GLU A 108 -44.83 2.15 0.10
CA GLU A 108 -44.31 1.70 1.40
C GLU A 108 -43.50 0.43 1.17
N GLU A 109 -42.18 0.56 1.22
CA GLU A 109 -41.26 -0.51 0.84
C GLU A 109 -41.14 -1.61 1.90
N ASN A 110 -41.63 -1.38 3.13
CA ASN A 110 -41.61 -2.36 4.22
C ASN A 110 -40.22 -3.00 4.42
N GLN A 111 -39.21 -2.15 4.61
CA GLN A 111 -37.77 -2.50 4.74
C GLN A 111 -37.09 -2.93 3.43
N GLY A 112 -37.74 -2.71 2.27
CA GLY A 112 -37.09 -2.81 0.96
C GLY A 112 -36.18 -1.63 0.64
N SER A 113 -35.47 -1.74 -0.48
CA SER A 113 -34.75 -0.61 -1.09
C SER A 113 -35.70 0.54 -1.44
N GLU A 114 -35.25 1.78 -1.27
CA GLU A 114 -36.02 3.00 -1.55
C GLU A 114 -36.52 3.07 -3.00
N THR A 115 -37.73 3.57 -3.20
CA THR A 115 -38.27 3.91 -4.52
C THR A 115 -38.98 5.27 -4.48
N PRO A 116 -38.82 6.13 -5.49
CA PRO A 116 -39.47 7.43 -5.48
C PRO A 116 -40.99 7.32 -5.69
N ASP A 117 -41.74 8.19 -5.01
CA ASP A 117 -43.17 8.42 -5.25
C ASP A 117 -43.40 9.04 -6.64
N LEU A 118 -44.57 8.74 -7.22
CA LEU A 118 -45.00 9.34 -8.48
C LEU A 118 -45.95 10.50 -8.20
N ASN A 119 -45.60 11.69 -8.73
CA ASN A 119 -46.39 12.90 -8.57
C ASN A 119 -47.09 13.27 -9.88
N GLY A 120 -48.36 13.62 -9.81
CA GLY A 120 -49.17 14.05 -10.95
C GLY A 120 -50.37 14.87 -10.51
N VAL A 121 -51.37 14.96 -11.37
CA VAL A 121 -52.69 15.55 -11.04
C VAL A 121 -53.80 14.56 -11.36
N THR A 122 -54.96 14.68 -10.70
CA THR A 122 -56.12 13.81 -10.92
C THR A 122 -56.41 13.59 -12.41
N ASP A 123 -56.68 12.33 -12.78
CA ASP A 123 -56.99 11.87 -14.15
C ASP A 123 -55.88 12.03 -15.20
N GLN A 124 -54.70 12.54 -14.83
CA GLN A 124 -53.53 12.51 -15.71
C GLN A 124 -53.18 11.05 -16.05
N ALA A 125 -52.95 10.75 -17.33
CA ALA A 125 -52.58 9.41 -17.76
C ALA A 125 -51.17 9.02 -17.32
N ILE A 126 -51.00 7.77 -16.88
CA ILE A 126 -49.71 7.19 -16.49
C ILE A 126 -49.17 6.38 -17.66
N THR A 127 -48.03 6.78 -18.20
CA THR A 127 -47.42 6.18 -19.39
C THR A 127 -46.63 4.90 -19.09
N ASP A 128 -45.78 4.93 -18.06
CA ASP A 128 -45.12 3.74 -17.51
C ASP A 128 -45.89 3.23 -16.30
N ARG A 129 -46.49 2.06 -16.46
CA ARG A 129 -47.36 1.45 -15.45
C ARG A 129 -46.70 0.27 -14.73
N THR A 130 -45.40 0.07 -14.92
CA THR A 130 -44.67 -1.02 -14.27
C THR A 130 -44.57 -0.76 -12.77
N MET A 131 -44.79 -1.81 -11.96
CA MET A 131 -44.61 -1.72 -10.52
C MET A 131 -43.11 -1.81 -10.17
N PRO A 132 -42.61 -1.02 -9.20
CA PRO A 132 -41.20 -1.08 -8.81
C PRO A 132 -40.80 -2.47 -8.29
N VAL A 133 -39.64 -2.96 -8.75
CA VAL A 133 -39.02 -4.19 -8.22
C VAL A 133 -37.96 -3.78 -7.22
N LEU A 134 -38.13 -4.21 -5.97
CA LEU A 134 -37.28 -3.82 -4.86
C LEU A 134 -36.39 -4.98 -4.40
N THR A 135 -35.33 -4.65 -3.68
CA THR A 135 -34.45 -5.63 -3.03
C THR A 135 -34.54 -5.53 -1.51
N ARG A 136 -34.50 -6.67 -0.82
CA ARG A 136 -34.39 -6.79 0.64
C ARG A 136 -33.60 -8.06 0.97
N ASP A 137 -32.51 -7.91 1.72
CA ASP A 137 -31.57 -9.00 2.00
C ASP A 137 -32.25 -10.16 2.74
N GLY A 138 -32.10 -11.38 2.21
CA GLY A 138 -32.74 -12.58 2.75
C GLY A 138 -34.26 -12.66 2.51
N TYR A 139 -34.85 -11.80 1.67
CA TYR A 139 -36.27 -11.85 1.30
C TYR A 139 -36.50 -11.83 -0.22
N THR A 140 -37.69 -12.26 -0.63
CA THR A 140 -38.20 -12.18 -2.01
C THR A 140 -39.45 -11.31 -2.03
N GLN A 141 -39.52 -10.33 -2.94
CA GLN A 141 -40.72 -9.52 -3.11
C GLN A 141 -41.84 -10.37 -3.72
N LYS A 142 -43.00 -10.43 -3.06
CA LYS A 142 -44.19 -11.15 -3.52
C LYS A 142 -45.18 -10.28 -4.29
N GLY A 143 -44.86 -9.01 -4.47
CA GLY A 143 -45.67 -8.02 -5.15
C GLY A 143 -46.13 -6.90 -4.21
N TRP A 144 -47.05 -6.08 -4.72
CA TRP A 144 -47.56 -4.89 -4.07
C TRP A 144 -49.04 -5.04 -3.74
N PHE A 145 -49.49 -4.40 -2.66
CA PHE A 145 -50.87 -4.46 -2.19
C PHE A 145 -51.37 -3.06 -1.84
N LYS A 146 -52.68 -2.81 -1.96
CA LYS A 146 -53.28 -1.51 -1.61
C LYS A 146 -53.44 -1.29 -0.10
N LYS A 147 -53.26 -2.34 0.70
CA LYS A 147 -53.50 -2.31 2.15
C LYS A 147 -52.28 -2.83 2.89
N ALA A 148 -51.96 -2.18 4.01
CA ALA A 148 -50.82 -2.52 4.86
C ALA A 148 -50.90 -3.94 5.48
N ASP A 149 -52.11 -4.48 5.66
CA ASP A 149 -52.33 -5.85 6.14
C ASP A 149 -52.20 -6.92 5.04
N PHE A 150 -51.88 -6.50 3.81
CA PHE A 150 -51.78 -7.33 2.62
C PHE A 150 -53.07 -8.12 2.30
N SER A 151 -54.23 -7.65 2.76
CA SER A 151 -55.52 -8.19 2.35
C SER A 151 -55.90 -7.71 0.95
N GLY A 152 -56.62 -8.56 0.21
CA GLY A 152 -57.00 -8.31 -1.19
C GLY A 152 -56.05 -8.95 -2.19
N GLU A 153 -56.13 -8.50 -3.45
CA GLU A 153 -55.35 -9.04 -4.56
C GLU A 153 -54.03 -8.28 -4.75
N GLU A 154 -53.04 -8.99 -5.27
CA GLU A 154 -51.76 -8.42 -5.69
C GLU A 154 -51.95 -7.40 -6.83
N VAL A 155 -51.32 -6.24 -6.70
CA VAL A 155 -51.28 -5.19 -7.71
C VAL A 155 -50.07 -5.43 -8.61
N ARG A 156 -50.32 -5.70 -9.90
CA ARG A 156 -49.28 -6.01 -10.89
C ARG A 156 -48.86 -4.81 -11.73
N GLU A 157 -49.72 -3.80 -11.83
CA GLU A 157 -49.49 -2.59 -12.62
C GLU A 157 -50.10 -1.38 -11.90
N LEU A 158 -49.52 -0.21 -12.13
CA LEU A 158 -50.08 1.07 -11.72
C LEU A 158 -51.41 1.34 -12.43
N PRO A 159 -52.30 2.20 -11.88
CA PRO A 159 -53.55 2.55 -12.53
C PRO A 159 -53.30 3.26 -13.87
N GLU A 160 -54.32 3.33 -14.73
CA GLU A 160 -54.22 4.05 -16.01
C GLU A 160 -54.04 5.56 -15.83
N LYS A 161 -54.56 6.09 -14.72
CA LYS A 161 -54.54 7.50 -14.37
C LYS A 161 -54.25 7.71 -12.90
N TYR A 162 -53.74 8.89 -12.57
CA TYR A 162 -53.59 9.31 -11.18
C TYR A 162 -54.96 9.33 -10.47
N PRO A 163 -55.11 8.60 -9.35
CA PRO A 163 -56.37 8.51 -8.63
C PRO A 163 -56.70 9.82 -7.91
N VAL A 164 -57.99 10.03 -7.63
CA VAL A 164 -58.44 11.08 -6.72
C VAL A 164 -57.77 10.88 -5.35
N GLU A 165 -57.18 11.94 -4.80
CA GLU A 165 -56.48 11.94 -3.49
C GLU A 165 -55.21 11.07 -3.39
N GLY A 166 -54.78 10.41 -4.47
CA GLY A 166 -53.59 9.56 -4.45
C GLY A 166 -53.84 8.13 -3.95
N ILE A 167 -52.78 7.33 -3.83
CA ILE A 167 -52.84 5.96 -3.30
C ILE A 167 -51.47 5.52 -2.79
N THR A 168 -51.44 4.69 -1.75
CA THR A 168 -50.21 4.03 -1.26
C THR A 168 -50.24 2.54 -1.57
N TYR A 169 -49.14 2.02 -2.10
CA TYR A 169 -48.91 0.59 -2.29
C TYR A 169 -47.91 0.07 -1.27
N TYR A 170 -48.13 -1.13 -0.74
CA TYR A 170 -47.32 -1.77 0.28
C TYR A 170 -46.61 -3.01 -0.28
N ALA A 171 -45.28 -3.05 -0.19
CA ALA A 171 -44.49 -4.19 -0.65
C ALA A 171 -44.65 -5.37 0.30
N LYS A 172 -44.99 -6.55 -0.23
CA LYS A 172 -45.04 -7.79 0.54
C LYS A 172 -43.76 -8.59 0.35
N TRP A 173 -43.18 -9.05 1.45
CA TRP A 173 -41.93 -9.81 1.46
C TRP A 173 -42.16 -11.25 1.96
N GLU A 174 -41.52 -12.22 1.31
CA GLU A 174 -41.40 -13.59 1.80
C GLU A 174 -39.94 -13.86 2.17
N ALA A 175 -39.71 -14.34 3.39
CA ALA A 175 -38.37 -14.70 3.86
C ALA A 175 -37.82 -15.89 3.05
N LYS A 176 -36.57 -15.78 2.60
CA LYS A 176 -35.85 -16.85 1.91
C LYS A 176 -35.42 -17.95 2.90
N PRO A 177 -35.24 -19.19 2.44
CA PRO A 177 -34.65 -20.25 3.26
C PRO A 177 -33.27 -19.86 3.81
N SER A 178 -33.00 -20.24 5.05
CA SER A 178 -31.73 -20.04 5.74
C SER A 178 -31.36 -21.30 6.51
N VAL A 179 -30.07 -21.67 6.47
CA VAL A 179 -29.57 -22.91 7.07
C VAL A 179 -28.42 -22.58 8.02
N ILE A 180 -28.51 -23.08 9.24
CA ILE A 180 -27.39 -23.12 10.17
C ILE A 180 -26.78 -24.51 10.09
N SER A 181 -25.55 -24.57 9.58
CA SER A 181 -24.81 -25.82 9.38
C SER A 181 -23.75 -26.02 10.45
N PHE A 182 -23.39 -27.28 10.69
CA PHE A 182 -22.35 -27.63 11.66
C PHE A 182 -21.28 -28.48 10.98
N GLU A 183 -20.03 -28.01 10.99
CA GLU A 183 -18.86 -28.79 10.62
C GLU A 183 -18.30 -29.44 11.88
N GLU A 184 -18.53 -30.73 12.03
CA GLU A 184 -18.19 -31.46 13.25
C GLU A 184 -16.70 -31.76 13.39
N ASN A 185 -15.90 -31.59 12.33
CA ASN A 185 -14.45 -31.81 12.36
C ASN A 185 -14.08 -33.17 12.99
N GLN A 186 -14.67 -34.25 12.47
CA GLN A 186 -14.55 -35.64 12.95
C GLN A 186 -15.30 -35.94 14.26
N GLY A 187 -16.15 -35.04 14.74
CA GLY A 187 -17.12 -35.30 15.79
C GLY A 187 -18.27 -36.21 15.35
N SER A 188 -19.11 -36.61 16.30
CA SER A 188 -20.40 -37.25 16.04
C SER A 188 -21.31 -36.34 15.20
N ALA A 189 -22.04 -36.90 14.24
CA ALA A 189 -22.93 -36.14 13.37
C ALA A 189 -24.03 -35.39 14.13
N THR A 190 -24.33 -34.17 13.69
CA THR A 190 -25.47 -33.37 14.17
C THR A 190 -26.26 -32.82 12.99
N PRO A 191 -27.61 -32.78 13.03
CA PRO A 191 -28.38 -32.23 11.93
C PRO A 191 -28.25 -30.71 11.85
N ASP A 192 -28.24 -30.20 10.62
CA ASP A 192 -28.38 -28.77 10.34
C ASP A 192 -29.77 -28.26 10.77
N LEU A 193 -29.83 -26.97 11.12
CA LEU A 193 -31.09 -26.30 11.42
C LEU A 193 -31.56 -25.55 10.18
N ASN A 194 -32.77 -25.89 9.73
CA ASN A 194 -33.41 -25.27 8.57
C ASN A 194 -34.52 -24.32 9.04
N GLY A 195 -34.50 -23.10 8.50
CA GLY A 195 -35.52 -22.09 8.75
C GLY A 195 -35.63 -21.11 7.59
N VAL A 196 -36.16 -19.94 7.86
CA VAL A 196 -36.18 -18.81 6.93
C VAL A 196 -35.60 -17.57 7.62
N THR A 197 -35.04 -16.65 6.84
CA THR A 197 -34.47 -15.38 7.34
C THR A 197 -35.35 -14.73 8.41
N ASP A 198 -34.73 -14.25 9.49
CA ASP A 198 -35.37 -13.59 10.64
C ASP A 198 -36.34 -14.42 11.47
N GLN A 199 -36.58 -15.69 11.12
CA GLN A 199 -37.35 -16.59 11.95
C GLN A 199 -36.65 -16.74 13.31
N LYS A 200 -37.39 -16.52 14.40
CA LYS A 200 -36.85 -16.64 15.76
C LYS A 200 -36.45 -18.09 16.07
N ILE A 201 -35.26 -18.25 16.63
CA ILE A 201 -34.75 -19.55 17.12
C ILE A 201 -35.14 -19.69 18.59
N THR A 202 -35.92 -20.72 18.92
CA THR A 202 -36.45 -20.93 20.27
C THR A 202 -35.47 -21.68 21.18
N ASN A 203 -34.79 -22.70 20.66
CA ASN A 203 -33.71 -23.40 21.34
C ASN A 203 -32.36 -22.97 20.74
N ARG A 204 -31.58 -22.24 21.53
CA ARG A 204 -30.31 -21.65 21.10
C ARG A 204 -29.08 -22.40 21.62
N THR A 205 -29.25 -23.53 22.28
CA THR A 205 -28.14 -24.32 22.81
C THR A 205 -27.32 -24.92 21.68
N MET A 206 -25.99 -24.73 21.72
CA MET A 206 -25.08 -25.35 20.76
C MET A 206 -25.02 -26.87 20.95
N PRO A 207 -24.90 -27.66 19.86
CA PRO A 207 -24.76 -29.11 19.98
C PRO A 207 -23.50 -29.51 20.75
N VAL A 208 -23.63 -30.49 21.64
CA VAL A 208 -22.48 -31.10 22.32
C VAL A 208 -22.17 -32.41 21.60
N LEU A 209 -20.98 -32.50 21.03
CA LEU A 209 -20.57 -33.63 20.21
C LEU A 209 -19.60 -34.54 20.98
N THR A 210 -19.45 -35.78 20.51
CA THR A 210 -18.42 -36.70 20.99
C THR A 210 -17.41 -37.01 19.91
N ARG A 211 -16.15 -37.19 20.31
CA ARG A 211 -15.05 -37.64 19.45
C ARG A 211 -14.07 -38.44 20.30
N ASP A 212 -13.81 -39.70 19.92
CA ASP A 212 -13.00 -40.62 20.72
C ASP A 212 -11.58 -40.08 20.97
N GLY A 213 -11.21 -39.96 22.25
CA GLY A 213 -9.91 -39.42 22.65
C GLY A 213 -9.77 -37.90 22.54
N TYR A 214 -10.88 -37.16 22.38
CA TYR A 214 -10.89 -35.69 22.35
C TYR A 214 -11.99 -35.09 23.25
N THR A 215 -11.80 -33.86 23.69
CA THR A 215 -12.79 -33.00 24.35
C THR A 215 -13.15 -31.86 23.41
N GLN A 216 -14.44 -31.62 23.19
CA GLN A 216 -14.92 -30.45 22.44
C GLN A 216 -14.61 -29.18 23.25
N LYS A 217 -13.90 -28.24 22.66
CA LYS A 217 -13.53 -26.95 23.27
C LYS A 217 -14.52 -25.82 22.96
N GLY A 218 -15.47 -26.07 22.07
CA GLY A 218 -16.50 -25.11 21.68
C GLY A 218 -16.75 -25.11 20.17
N TRP A 219 -17.57 -24.15 19.74
CA TRP A 219 -17.87 -23.88 18.33
C TRP A 219 -17.32 -22.52 17.92
N PHE A 220 -16.97 -22.37 16.65
CA PHE A 220 -16.40 -21.14 16.09
C PHE A 220 -17.04 -20.82 14.74
N ASN A 221 -17.01 -19.55 14.32
CA ASN A 221 -17.52 -19.13 13.00
C ASN A 221 -16.51 -19.36 11.89
N GLU A 222 -15.22 -19.41 12.23
CA GLU A 222 -14.12 -19.56 11.28
C GLU A 222 -13.51 -20.97 11.37
N ALA A 223 -13.23 -21.55 10.20
CA ALA A 223 -12.65 -22.89 10.10
C ALA A 223 -11.24 -23.00 10.71
N ASP A 224 -10.50 -21.89 10.81
CA ASP A 224 -9.17 -21.82 11.42
C ASP A 224 -9.20 -21.51 12.93
N PHE A 225 -10.39 -21.34 13.50
CA PHE A 225 -10.62 -21.02 14.91
C PHE A 225 -9.95 -19.71 15.37
N SER A 226 -9.81 -18.73 14.47
CA SER A 226 -9.22 -17.42 14.77
C SER A 226 -10.15 -16.47 15.54
N GLY A 227 -11.47 -16.69 15.50
CA GLY A 227 -12.46 -15.90 16.21
C GLY A 227 -12.71 -16.34 17.65
N GLU A 228 -13.75 -15.74 18.24
CA GLU A 228 -14.21 -16.08 19.59
C GLU A 228 -15.08 -17.35 19.60
N GLU A 229 -15.12 -18.02 20.75
CA GLU A 229 -16.00 -19.16 20.95
C GLU A 229 -17.47 -18.73 20.91
N VAL A 230 -18.27 -19.45 20.13
CA VAL A 230 -19.71 -19.28 20.02
C VAL A 230 -20.39 -20.18 21.04
N SER A 231 -21.01 -19.56 22.05
CA SER A 231 -21.66 -20.26 23.16
C SER A 231 -23.15 -20.54 22.93
N GLU A 232 -23.79 -19.85 21.99
CA GLU A 232 -25.21 -20.02 21.62
C GLU A 232 -25.47 -19.68 20.15
N LEU A 233 -26.49 -20.32 19.58
CA LEU A 233 -27.03 -20.01 18.25
C LEU A 233 -27.57 -18.57 18.21
N PRO A 234 -27.68 -17.93 17.04
CA PRO A 234 -28.21 -16.58 16.94
C PRO A 234 -29.68 -16.51 17.39
N GLU A 235 -30.19 -15.31 17.67
CA GLU A 235 -31.60 -15.14 18.07
C GLU A 235 -32.57 -15.49 16.94
N LYS A 236 -32.12 -15.34 15.70
CA LYS A 236 -32.87 -15.56 14.47
C LYS A 236 -31.99 -16.22 13.42
N TYR A 237 -32.61 -16.89 12.46
CA TYR A 237 -31.90 -17.39 11.29
C TYR A 237 -31.26 -16.23 10.51
N PRO A 238 -29.95 -16.29 10.25
CA PRO A 238 -29.24 -15.21 9.56
C PRO A 238 -29.60 -15.17 8.08
N VAL A 239 -29.34 -14.02 7.44
CA VAL A 239 -29.37 -13.92 5.98
C VAL A 239 -28.34 -14.90 5.40
N ASP A 240 -28.73 -15.66 4.38
CA ASP A 240 -27.91 -16.65 3.67
C ASP A 240 -27.36 -17.84 4.49
N GLY A 241 -27.69 -17.94 5.77
CA GLY A 241 -27.24 -19.03 6.65
C GLY A 241 -25.88 -18.78 7.29
N ILE A 242 -25.38 -19.76 8.05
CA ILE A 242 -24.07 -19.73 8.72
C ILE A 242 -23.56 -21.16 8.95
N THR A 243 -22.26 -21.34 9.03
CA THR A 243 -21.63 -22.63 9.40
C THR A 243 -20.79 -22.45 10.64
N TYR A 244 -20.98 -23.32 11.63
CA TYR A 244 -20.16 -23.39 12.84
C TYR A 244 -19.19 -24.56 12.79
N TYR A 245 -17.98 -24.37 13.30
CA TYR A 245 -16.90 -25.37 13.28
C TYR A 245 -16.57 -25.84 14.69
N ALA A 246 -16.65 -27.16 14.93
CA ALA A 246 -16.32 -27.73 16.24
C ALA A 246 -14.79 -27.75 16.43
N LYS A 247 -14.32 -27.19 17.55
CA LYS A 247 -12.91 -27.25 17.95
C LYS A 247 -12.70 -28.39 18.93
N TRP A 248 -11.63 -29.16 18.71
CA TRP A 248 -11.29 -30.33 19.53
C TRP A 248 -9.93 -30.16 20.18
N SER A 249 -9.79 -30.64 21.41
CA SER A 249 -8.51 -30.84 22.10
C SER A 249 -8.36 -32.33 22.37
N ILE A 250 -7.16 -32.88 22.21
CA ILE A 250 -6.96 -34.27 22.60
C ILE A 250 -7.27 -34.42 24.09
N ASN A 251 -7.82 -35.57 24.46
CA ASN A 251 -7.86 -35.99 25.85
C ASN A 251 -6.45 -36.48 26.20
N PRO A 252 -5.87 -36.03 27.32
CA PRO A 252 -4.54 -36.45 27.72
C PRO A 252 -4.43 -37.98 27.70
N THR A 253 -3.47 -38.49 26.94
CA THR A 253 -3.19 -39.93 26.90
C THR A 253 -2.43 -40.34 28.17
N SER A 254 -2.53 -41.63 28.52
CA SER A 254 -1.88 -42.23 29.69
C SER A 254 -0.43 -41.76 29.92
N GLU A 255 -0.01 -41.70 31.19
CA GLU A 255 1.33 -41.36 31.65
C GLU A 255 2.45 -41.97 30.78
N GLN A 256 3.32 -41.11 30.25
CA GLN A 256 4.49 -41.44 29.43
C GLN A 256 5.77 -41.30 30.27
N ILE A 257 6.79 -42.11 29.97
CA ILE A 257 8.11 -42.02 30.60
C ILE A 257 9.18 -41.83 29.53
N ILE A 258 9.98 -40.77 29.64
CA ILE A 258 11.17 -40.54 28.82
C ILE A 258 12.44 -40.68 29.65
N ASN A 259 13.42 -41.43 29.12
CA ASN A 259 14.72 -41.65 29.75
C ASN A 259 15.75 -40.71 29.12
N LEU A 260 16.35 -39.85 29.92
CA LEU A 260 17.32 -38.83 29.48
C LEU A 260 18.66 -39.03 30.18
N SER A 261 19.76 -38.68 29.50
CA SER A 261 21.09 -38.64 30.11
C SER A 261 21.55 -37.20 30.34
N ALA A 262 21.96 -36.86 31.55
CA ALA A 262 22.51 -35.56 31.90
C ALA A 262 23.93 -35.69 32.48
N ARG A 263 24.77 -34.69 32.23
CA ARG A 263 26.07 -34.55 32.89
C ARG A 263 26.03 -33.30 33.75
N SER A 264 26.35 -33.42 35.03
CA SER A 264 26.35 -32.27 35.94
C SER A 264 27.62 -32.23 36.76
N TYR A 265 28.03 -31.02 37.08
CA TYR A 265 29.00 -30.75 38.15
C TYR A 265 28.30 -30.82 39.51
N PRO A 266 29.02 -30.81 40.67
CA PRO A 266 28.47 -31.18 41.99
C PRO A 266 27.09 -30.60 42.35
N THR A 267 26.79 -29.40 41.86
CA THR A 267 25.44 -28.86 41.78
C THR A 267 25.28 -28.09 40.46
N GLN A 268 24.34 -28.47 39.60
CA GLN A 268 24.05 -27.75 38.35
C GLN A 268 22.56 -27.83 37.96
N THR A 269 22.08 -26.75 37.35
CA THR A 269 20.71 -26.65 36.80
C THR A 269 20.66 -27.04 35.33
N HIS A 270 19.64 -27.79 34.95
CA HIS A 270 19.33 -28.25 33.60
C HIS A 270 17.91 -27.86 33.20
N SER A 271 17.69 -27.66 31.90
CA SER A 271 16.37 -27.48 31.30
C SER A 271 16.04 -28.68 30.42
N ILE A 272 14.88 -29.28 30.65
CA ILE A 272 14.34 -30.40 29.88
C ILE A 272 13.12 -29.86 29.13
N THR A 273 13.15 -29.92 27.79
CA THR A 273 12.01 -29.49 26.97
C THR A 273 11.29 -30.72 26.42
N ILE A 274 10.00 -30.82 26.69
CA ILE A 274 9.11 -31.86 26.18
C ILE A 274 8.08 -31.17 25.30
N ASN A 275 8.09 -31.48 24.00
CA ASN A 275 7.09 -30.94 23.08
C ASN A 275 5.71 -31.50 23.43
N ASP A 276 4.70 -30.62 23.37
CA ASP A 276 3.31 -30.94 23.71
C ASP A 276 3.19 -31.49 25.15
N LEU A 277 3.88 -30.85 26.11
CA LEU A 277 3.79 -31.23 27.53
C LEU A 277 2.47 -30.70 28.10
N TYR A 278 1.51 -31.60 28.34
CA TYR A 278 0.25 -31.28 29.00
C TYR A 278 0.43 -31.18 30.52
N GLU A 279 1.04 -32.21 31.14
CA GLU A 279 1.24 -32.25 32.59
C GLU A 279 2.55 -32.96 32.94
N PHE A 280 3.40 -32.32 33.75
CA PHE A 280 4.57 -32.96 34.35
C PHE A 280 4.14 -33.74 35.61
N LYS A 281 4.51 -35.03 35.70
CA LYS A 281 4.21 -35.85 36.89
C LYS A 281 5.39 -35.89 37.84
N ASN A 282 6.54 -36.39 37.38
CA ASN A 282 7.75 -36.44 38.20
C ASN A 282 9.01 -36.55 37.34
N VAL A 283 10.15 -36.34 37.99
CA VAL A 283 11.45 -36.74 37.49
C VAL A 283 12.16 -37.50 38.60
N THR A 284 12.71 -38.65 38.24
CA THR A 284 13.58 -39.42 39.13
C THR A 284 14.95 -39.53 38.52
N SER A 285 15.95 -39.73 39.36
CA SER A 285 17.34 -39.90 38.95
C SER A 285 17.85 -41.23 39.47
N ASN A 286 18.66 -41.93 38.66
CA ASN A 286 19.31 -43.17 39.07
C ASN A 286 20.35 -42.98 40.20
N GLN A 287 20.86 -41.76 40.38
CA GLN A 287 21.80 -41.40 41.43
C GLN A 287 21.68 -39.94 41.86
N GLY A 288 22.26 -39.58 43.01
CA GLY A 288 22.20 -38.24 43.59
C GLY A 288 20.77 -37.75 43.84
N VAL A 289 20.60 -36.44 43.89
CA VAL A 289 19.31 -35.77 44.12
C VAL A 289 18.93 -34.98 42.89
N VAL A 290 17.67 -35.12 42.47
CA VAL A 290 17.03 -34.25 41.48
C VAL A 290 15.97 -33.39 42.15
N THR A 291 16.11 -32.07 42.04
CA THR A 291 15.14 -31.09 42.55
C THR A 291 14.49 -30.39 41.38
N VAL A 292 13.16 -30.43 41.29
CA VAL A 292 12.42 -29.65 40.30
C VAL A 292 12.34 -28.21 40.78
N ASN A 293 12.91 -27.29 40.01
CA ASN A 293 12.90 -25.86 40.33
C ASN A 293 11.63 -25.17 39.79
N SER A 294 11.21 -25.52 38.57
CA SER A 294 10.01 -24.96 37.93
C SER A 294 9.54 -25.80 36.74
N VAL A 295 8.28 -25.64 36.38
CA VAL A 295 7.67 -26.15 35.14
C VAL A 295 6.98 -24.98 34.46
N ASN A 296 7.49 -24.55 33.32
CA ASN A 296 7.01 -23.38 32.57
C ASN A 296 6.71 -23.78 31.13
N GLY A 297 5.42 -23.97 30.81
CA GLY A 297 4.98 -24.52 29.52
C GLY A 297 5.68 -25.86 29.24
N ASN A 298 6.33 -25.96 28.08
CA ASN A 298 7.03 -27.16 27.64
C ASN A 298 8.40 -27.39 28.31
N THR A 299 8.85 -26.53 29.24
CA THR A 299 10.20 -26.61 29.83
C THR A 299 10.16 -26.86 31.34
N ILE A 300 10.83 -27.94 31.75
CA ILE A 300 11.05 -28.33 33.15
C ILE A 300 12.47 -27.96 33.52
N THR A 301 12.65 -27.19 34.59
CA THR A 301 13.98 -26.83 35.10
C THR A 301 14.29 -27.64 36.34
N VAL A 302 15.41 -28.38 36.33
CA VAL A 302 15.82 -29.27 37.43
C VAL A 302 17.23 -28.96 37.90
N THR A 303 17.50 -29.08 39.20
CA THR A 303 18.84 -29.06 39.77
C THR A 303 19.28 -30.48 40.09
N LEU A 304 20.46 -30.88 39.61
CA LEU A 304 21.08 -32.16 39.93
C LEU A 304 22.24 -31.94 40.90
N SER A 305 22.29 -32.72 41.98
CA SER A 305 23.36 -32.64 42.99
C SER A 305 23.70 -33.99 43.63
N GLY A 306 24.82 -34.07 44.35
CA GLY A 306 25.13 -35.19 45.25
C GLY A 306 25.30 -36.57 44.58
N GLY A 307 25.67 -36.63 43.29
CA GLY A 307 25.90 -37.89 42.57
C GLY A 307 27.16 -38.62 43.02
N ILE A 308 27.37 -39.84 42.49
CA ILE A 308 28.62 -40.61 42.63
C ILE A 308 29.53 -40.26 41.44
N SER A 309 30.74 -39.79 41.71
CA SER A 309 31.64 -39.31 40.66
C SER A 309 32.14 -40.47 39.82
N ASP A 310 31.81 -40.50 38.53
CA ASP A 310 32.19 -41.61 37.65
C ASP A 310 33.60 -41.44 37.06
N ILE A 311 34.10 -40.22 36.82
CA ILE A 311 35.41 -39.90 36.20
C ILE A 311 35.80 -38.43 36.50
N THR A 312 37.10 -38.09 36.44
CA THR A 312 37.58 -36.70 36.35
C THR A 312 37.50 -36.19 34.90
N GLY A 313 36.76 -35.11 34.67
CA GLY A 313 36.60 -34.49 33.34
C GLY A 313 37.03 -33.02 33.33
N LEU A 314 37.07 -32.42 32.14
CA LEU A 314 37.35 -30.99 31.98
C LEU A 314 36.19 -30.18 32.55
N VAL A 315 36.43 -29.42 33.62
CA VAL A 315 35.43 -28.60 34.33
C VAL A 315 35.45 -27.16 33.83
N GLY A 316 36.54 -26.73 33.19
CA GLY A 316 36.65 -25.40 32.59
C GLY A 316 38.05 -25.12 32.05
N GLY A 317 38.23 -23.95 31.41
CA GLY A 317 39.47 -23.56 30.75
C GLY A 317 39.53 -23.96 29.27
N SER A 318 40.60 -23.55 28.59
CA SER A 318 40.80 -23.81 27.16
C SER A 318 42.25 -24.21 26.90
N TYR A 319 42.46 -24.99 25.84
CA TYR A 319 43.78 -25.28 25.30
C TYR A 319 43.94 -24.54 23.98
N THR A 320 44.89 -23.59 23.95
CA THR A 320 45.32 -22.98 22.70
C THR A 320 46.66 -23.61 22.31
N PRO A 321 46.71 -24.41 21.22
CA PRO A 321 47.94 -25.00 20.74
C PRO A 321 48.98 -23.92 20.38
N ALA A 322 50.26 -24.27 20.43
CA ALA A 322 51.32 -23.38 19.96
C ALA A 322 51.09 -23.04 18.48
N GLN A 323 51.23 -21.77 18.13
CA GLN A 323 51.07 -21.30 16.76
C GLN A 323 52.43 -20.88 16.21
N THR A 324 52.67 -21.17 14.94
CA THR A 324 53.87 -20.72 14.23
C THR A 324 53.48 -19.99 12.96
N LYS A 325 54.14 -18.87 12.65
CA LYS A 325 53.98 -18.19 11.37
C LYS A 325 55.30 -17.63 10.87
N THR A 326 55.42 -17.46 9.55
CA THR A 326 56.58 -16.81 8.94
C THR A 326 56.38 -15.31 8.93
N GLU A 327 57.38 -14.57 9.40
CA GLU A 327 57.40 -13.11 9.40
C GLU A 327 58.60 -12.58 8.63
N SER A 328 58.52 -11.32 8.20
CA SER A 328 59.63 -10.66 7.51
C SER A 328 59.74 -9.17 7.84
N THR A 329 60.95 -8.64 7.74
CA THR A 329 61.22 -7.21 7.97
C THR A 329 62.46 -6.76 7.20
N THR A 330 62.73 -5.45 7.16
CA THR A 330 63.89 -4.87 6.48
C THR A 330 64.65 -3.91 7.38
N LYS A 331 65.97 -3.85 7.22
CA LYS A 331 66.83 -2.79 7.78
C LYS A 331 67.74 -2.22 6.70
N SER A 332 67.98 -0.92 6.75
CA SER A 332 68.86 -0.23 5.81
C SER A 332 70.08 0.36 6.51
N SER A 333 71.21 0.41 5.81
CA SER A 333 72.43 1.09 6.24
C SER A 333 73.02 1.89 5.08
N THR A 334 73.68 3.00 5.39
CA THR A 334 74.26 3.92 4.39
C THR A 334 75.78 3.79 4.36
N GLY A 335 76.36 3.86 3.16
CA GLY A 335 77.81 3.84 2.93
C GLY A 335 78.52 2.49 3.10
N SER A 336 78.01 1.58 3.94
CA SER A 336 78.51 0.20 4.07
C SER A 336 77.40 -0.73 4.59
N ASP A 337 77.49 -2.03 4.31
CA ASP A 337 76.55 -3.02 4.85
C ASP A 337 76.91 -3.33 6.30
N THR A 338 76.31 -2.60 7.23
CA THR A 338 76.42 -2.81 8.69
C THR A 338 75.18 -3.49 9.26
N THR A 339 74.31 -4.01 8.40
CA THR A 339 73.07 -4.63 8.83
C THR A 339 73.34 -6.03 9.43
N PRO A 340 72.75 -6.37 10.59
CA PRO A 340 73.08 -7.60 11.33
C PRO A 340 72.67 -8.87 10.56
N SER A 341 73.24 -10.02 10.92
CA SER A 341 72.86 -11.32 10.31
C SER A 341 71.45 -11.78 10.71
N SER A 342 70.89 -11.27 11.80
CA SER A 342 69.54 -11.57 12.26
C SER A 342 68.96 -10.45 13.11
N VAL A 343 67.63 -10.43 13.26
CA VAL A 343 66.89 -9.50 14.14
C VAL A 343 65.86 -10.24 14.99
N SER A 344 65.60 -9.78 16.21
CA SER A 344 64.55 -10.32 17.06
C SER A 344 63.17 -9.77 16.66
N TYR A 345 62.15 -10.63 16.74
CA TYR A 345 60.75 -10.27 16.54
C TYR A 345 59.98 -10.56 17.82
N ASN A 346 59.23 -9.57 18.32
CA ASN A 346 58.36 -9.71 19.50
C ASN A 346 57.10 -8.85 19.27
N SER A 347 56.05 -9.44 18.69
CA SER A 347 54.79 -8.73 18.42
C SER A 347 53.61 -9.69 18.37
N GLY A 348 52.43 -9.26 18.83
CA GLY A 348 51.19 -10.06 18.80
C GLY A 348 51.21 -11.35 19.63
N GLY A 349 52.11 -11.45 20.61
CA GLY A 349 52.36 -12.67 21.39
C GLY A 349 53.23 -13.72 20.68
N TYR A 350 53.75 -13.41 19.49
CA TYR A 350 54.75 -14.23 18.79
C TYR A 350 56.15 -13.70 19.08
N SER A 351 57.08 -14.60 19.35
CA SER A 351 58.50 -14.29 19.50
C SER A 351 59.36 -15.23 18.64
N GLY A 352 60.51 -14.72 18.20
CA GLY A 352 61.47 -15.51 17.41
C GLY A 352 62.56 -14.66 16.78
N THR A 353 63.42 -15.32 16.01
CA THR A 353 64.57 -14.69 15.32
C THR A 353 64.32 -14.71 13.82
N LEU A 354 64.40 -13.55 13.16
CA LEU A 354 64.33 -13.42 11.71
C LEU A 354 65.76 -13.33 11.15
N ASN A 355 66.11 -14.24 10.25
CA ASN A 355 67.45 -14.32 9.67
C ASN A 355 67.52 -13.52 8.37
N LYS A 356 68.63 -12.82 8.16
CA LYS A 356 68.92 -12.09 6.92
C LYS A 356 69.05 -13.07 5.78
N TYR A 357 68.22 -12.96 4.76
CA TYR A 357 68.23 -13.86 3.60
C TYR A 357 68.62 -13.16 2.29
N LYS A 358 68.50 -11.83 2.25
CA LYS A 358 68.85 -11.04 1.06
C LYS A 358 69.40 -9.68 1.47
N THR A 359 70.37 -9.19 0.69
CA THR A 359 70.81 -7.78 0.73
C THR A 359 70.83 -7.25 -0.67
N THR A 360 70.30 -6.05 -0.85
CA THR A 360 70.38 -5.30 -2.10
C THR A 360 71.12 -4.01 -1.83
N ASN A 361 71.79 -3.49 -2.86
CA ASN A 361 72.43 -2.19 -2.80
C ASN A 361 72.03 -1.33 -3.99
N VAL A 362 72.06 -0.03 -3.78
CA VAL A 362 71.85 0.98 -4.82
C VAL A 362 72.97 2.00 -4.71
N THR A 363 73.60 2.32 -5.84
CA THR A 363 74.58 3.40 -5.93
C THR A 363 73.87 4.68 -6.33
N VAL A 364 73.99 5.70 -5.48
CA VAL A 364 73.35 7.00 -5.65
C VAL A 364 74.43 8.06 -5.84
N GLN A 365 74.28 8.93 -6.83
CA GLN A 365 75.17 10.08 -7.00
C GLN A 365 74.93 11.08 -5.87
N THR A 366 75.99 11.46 -5.16
CA THR A 366 75.91 12.37 -4.01
C THR A 366 76.41 13.78 -4.32
N GLY A 367 77.05 14.00 -5.49
CA GLY A 367 77.49 15.32 -5.96
C GLY A 367 78.31 15.27 -7.25
N GLY A 368 78.76 16.45 -7.73
CA GLY A 368 79.63 16.62 -8.92
C GLY A 368 78.89 16.59 -10.27
N GLU A 369 79.62 16.88 -11.35
CA GLU A 369 79.10 17.00 -12.73
C GLU A 369 80.08 16.39 -13.75
N TYR A 370 79.59 16.00 -14.93
CA TYR A 370 80.40 15.44 -16.03
C TYR A 370 80.36 16.33 -17.27
N ILE A 371 81.53 16.78 -17.72
CA ILE A 371 81.72 17.56 -18.95
C ILE A 371 82.48 16.68 -19.96
N PRO A 372 81.91 16.34 -21.13
CA PRO A 372 82.57 15.51 -22.14
C PRO A 372 83.80 16.15 -22.77
N ALA A 373 84.68 15.32 -23.36
CA ALA A 373 85.82 15.79 -24.14
C ALA A 373 85.37 16.39 -25.48
N ASP A 374 86.13 17.37 -25.98
CA ASP A 374 85.86 18.09 -27.24
C ASP A 374 87.11 18.12 -28.14
N SER A 375 86.94 18.22 -29.46
CA SER A 375 88.06 18.27 -30.41
C SER A 375 87.75 19.15 -31.63
N ARG A 376 88.75 19.89 -32.13
CA ARG A 376 88.60 20.78 -33.29
C ARG A 376 89.87 20.87 -34.14
N TYR A 377 89.72 21.20 -35.42
CA TYR A 377 90.86 21.41 -36.32
C TYR A 377 91.43 22.82 -36.20
N GLN A 378 92.75 22.96 -36.15
CA GLN A 378 93.45 24.24 -36.00
C GLN A 378 94.61 24.35 -36.99
N THR A 379 94.82 25.55 -37.54
CA THR A 379 95.99 25.89 -38.36
C THR A 379 96.81 27.01 -37.75
N PHE A 380 98.11 26.99 -37.98
CA PHE A 380 99.08 27.99 -37.51
C PHE A 380 100.16 28.18 -38.55
N GLU A 381 100.57 29.41 -38.82
CA GLU A 381 101.54 29.72 -39.88
C GLU A 381 102.81 30.32 -39.30
N SER A 382 103.97 29.92 -39.84
CA SER A 382 105.28 30.41 -39.41
C SER A 382 106.21 30.63 -40.60
N HIS A 383 107.21 31.50 -40.41
CA HIS A 383 108.18 31.89 -41.43
C HIS A 383 109.59 31.82 -40.83
N PHE A 384 110.50 31.17 -41.53
CA PHE A 384 111.85 30.88 -41.08
C PHE A 384 112.88 31.47 -42.05
N PRO A 385 113.80 32.35 -41.63
CA PRO A 385 114.80 32.93 -42.53
C PRO A 385 115.71 31.86 -43.18
N GLN A 386 116.00 31.99 -44.47
CA GLN A 386 116.77 30.97 -45.22
C GLN A 386 118.20 30.84 -44.67
N ALA A 387 118.82 31.97 -44.32
CA ALA A 387 120.17 32.00 -43.76
C ALA A 387 120.29 31.22 -42.43
N GLU A 388 119.22 31.18 -41.63
CA GLU A 388 119.22 30.45 -40.35
C GLU A 388 118.99 28.95 -40.53
N ILE A 389 118.30 28.56 -41.60
CA ILE A 389 118.14 27.15 -41.98
C ILE A 389 119.46 26.62 -42.53
N ASP A 390 120.10 27.37 -43.42
CA ASP A 390 121.36 26.96 -44.07
C ASP A 390 122.54 26.90 -43.08
N ALA A 391 122.55 27.79 -42.08
CA ALA A 391 123.53 27.76 -40.98
C ALA A 391 123.25 26.66 -39.94
N GLY A 392 122.13 25.93 -40.07
CA GLY A 392 121.72 24.88 -39.14
C GLY A 392 121.22 25.38 -37.78
N THR A 393 121.05 26.71 -37.60
CA THR A 393 120.66 27.34 -36.33
C THR A 393 119.16 27.23 -36.04
N THR A 394 118.32 27.15 -37.07
CA THR A 394 116.87 26.95 -36.94
C THR A 394 116.41 25.84 -37.88
N HIS A 395 115.66 24.86 -37.37
CA HIS A 395 115.11 23.77 -38.18
C HIS A 395 113.64 24.04 -38.51
N VAL A 396 113.26 23.84 -39.76
CA VAL A 396 111.85 23.77 -40.15
C VAL A 396 111.31 22.41 -39.73
N THR A 397 110.79 22.31 -38.51
CA THR A 397 110.24 21.04 -38.01
C THR A 397 108.90 20.76 -38.67
N GLY A 398 108.65 19.49 -39.02
CA GLY A 398 107.39 19.05 -39.61
C GLY A 398 106.19 19.05 -38.65
N VAL A 399 106.39 19.51 -37.41
CA VAL A 399 105.36 19.52 -36.36
C VAL A 399 105.65 20.62 -35.32
N ILE A 400 104.57 21.18 -34.76
CA ILE A 400 104.57 22.09 -33.61
C ILE A 400 103.50 21.66 -32.59
N ARG A 401 103.63 22.09 -31.33
CA ARG A 401 102.59 21.91 -30.30
C ARG A 401 101.69 23.12 -30.21
N TYR A 402 100.38 22.90 -30.18
CA TYR A 402 99.36 23.90 -29.88
C TYR A 402 98.81 23.69 -28.47
N THR A 403 98.71 24.75 -27.67
CA THR A 403 98.28 24.68 -26.25
C THR A 403 97.47 25.91 -25.83
N GLU A 404 96.43 26.27 -26.58
CA GLU A 404 95.64 27.48 -26.32
C GLU A 404 94.17 27.13 -26.02
N GLY A 405 93.51 27.92 -25.15
CA GLY A 405 92.09 27.76 -24.83
C GLY A 405 91.70 26.44 -24.13
N GLY A 406 92.67 25.72 -23.56
CA GLY A 406 92.49 24.38 -22.97
C GLY A 406 92.49 23.24 -24.00
N TYR A 407 92.68 23.55 -25.28
CA TYR A 407 92.92 22.56 -26.32
C TYR A 407 94.42 22.31 -26.47
N THR A 408 94.79 21.04 -26.58
CA THR A 408 96.17 20.63 -26.82
C THR A 408 96.24 19.67 -27.99
N GLY A 409 97.30 19.75 -28.79
CA GLY A 409 97.52 18.82 -29.90
C GLY A 409 98.75 19.20 -30.72
N LEU A 410 99.16 18.28 -31.58
CA LEU A 410 100.26 18.50 -32.51
C LEU A 410 99.70 18.99 -33.85
N LEU A 411 100.22 20.12 -34.33
CA LEU A 411 99.93 20.62 -35.68
C LEU A 411 101.11 20.27 -36.57
N TYR A 412 100.84 19.65 -37.70
CA TYR A 412 101.88 19.16 -38.61
C TYR A 412 102.02 20.10 -39.80
N SER A 413 103.24 20.28 -40.31
CA SER A 413 103.49 21.12 -41.48
C SER A 413 102.74 20.55 -42.67
N LYS A 414 101.77 21.30 -43.17
CA LYS A 414 100.94 20.96 -44.32
C LYS A 414 101.56 21.41 -45.63
N SER A 415 102.21 22.56 -45.63
CA SER A 415 102.88 23.10 -46.82
C SER A 415 104.12 23.86 -46.42
N ILE A 416 105.17 23.69 -47.21
CA ILE A 416 106.45 24.38 -47.08
C ILE A 416 106.69 25.06 -48.43
N THR A 417 106.93 26.36 -48.41
CA THR A 417 107.23 27.14 -49.61
C THR A 417 108.56 27.85 -49.43
N TYR A 418 109.48 27.63 -50.36
CA TYR A 418 110.82 28.21 -50.34
C TYR A 418 110.83 29.52 -51.13
N PHE A 419 111.23 30.59 -50.46
CA PHE A 419 111.49 31.89 -51.07
C PHE A 419 112.99 32.19 -50.98
N PRO A 420 113.52 33.14 -51.78
CA PRO A 420 114.95 33.41 -51.82
C PRO A 420 115.57 33.78 -50.47
N THR A 421 114.78 34.32 -49.54
CA THR A 421 115.26 34.84 -48.25
C THR A 421 114.66 34.13 -47.04
N TYR A 422 113.60 33.33 -47.19
CA TYR A 422 112.95 32.61 -46.09
C TYR A 422 112.11 31.42 -46.59
N VAL A 423 111.73 30.55 -45.66
CA VAL A 423 110.83 29.42 -45.85
C VAL A 423 109.54 29.65 -45.07
N ARG A 424 108.40 29.62 -45.75
CA ARG A 424 107.07 29.70 -45.12
C ARG A 424 106.53 28.30 -44.86
N VAL A 425 105.92 28.11 -43.69
CA VAL A 425 105.33 26.84 -43.28
C VAL A 425 103.96 27.06 -42.66
N ILE A 426 102.96 26.36 -43.20
CA ILE A 426 101.64 26.29 -42.58
C ILE A 426 101.53 24.96 -41.85
N TYR A 427 101.16 24.99 -40.58
CA TYR A 427 100.87 23.86 -39.74
C TYR A 427 99.36 23.67 -39.60
N GLY A 428 98.90 22.42 -39.60
CA GLY A 428 97.50 22.07 -39.39
C GLY A 428 97.33 20.74 -38.68
N GLY A 429 96.35 20.64 -37.78
CA GLY A 429 96.08 19.42 -37.02
C GLY A 429 94.85 19.56 -36.11
N THR A 430 94.32 18.43 -35.65
CA THR A 430 93.23 18.41 -34.66
C THR A 430 93.80 18.56 -33.26
N VAL A 431 93.22 19.47 -32.49
CA VAL A 431 93.52 19.69 -31.08
C VAL A 431 92.33 19.24 -30.24
N THR A 432 92.60 18.67 -29.08
CA THR A 432 91.59 18.08 -28.18
C THR A 432 91.62 18.77 -26.82
N LYS A 433 90.45 18.93 -26.22
CA LYS A 433 90.26 19.33 -24.83
C LYS A 433 89.65 18.15 -24.08
N ALA A 434 90.35 17.65 -23.08
CA ALA A 434 89.89 16.49 -22.31
C ALA A 434 88.61 16.82 -21.52
N GLY A 435 87.71 15.85 -21.42
CA GLY A 435 86.53 15.93 -20.56
C GLY A 435 86.93 15.82 -19.08
N ILE A 436 86.05 16.29 -18.20
CA ILE A 436 86.24 16.28 -16.76
C ILE A 436 85.02 15.59 -16.13
N ASP A 437 85.23 14.51 -15.37
CA ASP A 437 84.20 13.89 -14.52
C ASP A 437 84.53 14.13 -13.05
N THR A 438 83.64 14.82 -12.34
CA THR A 438 83.77 15.07 -10.90
C THR A 438 82.69 14.39 -10.07
N ARG A 439 81.87 13.51 -10.67
CA ARG A 439 80.74 12.88 -9.97
C ARG A 439 81.24 11.98 -8.84
N THR A 440 80.62 12.13 -7.68
CA THR A 440 80.85 11.29 -6.50
C THR A 440 79.61 10.47 -6.19
N TYR A 441 79.79 9.24 -5.72
CA TYR A 441 78.72 8.28 -5.49
C TYR A 441 78.83 7.64 -4.10
N ARG A 442 77.68 7.32 -3.50
CA ARG A 442 77.57 6.51 -2.28
C ARG A 442 76.69 5.31 -2.55
N THR A 443 77.01 4.17 -1.93
CA THR A 443 76.19 2.96 -2.01
C THR A 443 75.41 2.77 -0.71
N ASP A 444 74.09 2.65 -0.82
CA ASP A 444 73.19 2.40 0.29
C ASP A 444 72.67 0.95 0.22
N TYR A 445 72.57 0.27 1.37
CA TYR A 445 72.26 -1.15 1.49
C TYR A 445 70.91 -1.36 2.18
N THR A 446 70.14 -2.34 1.72
CA THR A 446 68.90 -2.80 2.36
C THR A 446 68.96 -4.31 2.55
N ALA A 447 68.85 -4.76 3.79
CA ALA A 447 68.80 -6.16 4.17
C ALA A 447 67.37 -6.59 4.49
N TYR A 448 67.01 -7.76 4.01
CA TYR A 448 65.71 -8.40 4.20
C TYR A 448 65.87 -9.62 5.11
N TYR A 449 64.98 -9.72 6.08
CA TYR A 449 64.99 -10.75 7.12
C TYR A 449 63.69 -11.53 7.05
N SER A 450 63.77 -12.84 7.25
CA SER A 450 62.59 -13.69 7.42
C SER A 450 62.88 -14.86 8.35
N GLY A 451 61.86 -15.36 9.02
CA GLY A 451 61.97 -16.48 9.93
C GLY A 451 60.61 -16.88 10.47
N THR A 452 60.54 -18.08 11.03
CA THR A 452 59.35 -18.58 11.71
C THR A 452 59.36 -18.07 13.16
N VAL A 453 58.29 -17.38 13.55
CA VAL A 453 58.06 -16.93 14.92
C VAL A 453 56.99 -17.80 15.56
N THR A 454 57.13 -18.03 16.86
CA THR A 454 56.26 -18.94 17.62
C THR A 454 55.50 -18.18 18.69
N LYS A 455 54.24 -18.55 18.88
CA LYS A 455 53.44 -18.17 20.04
C LYS A 455 53.24 -19.43 20.88
N PRO A 456 53.70 -19.45 22.15
CA PRO A 456 53.66 -20.65 22.97
C PRO A 456 52.21 -21.09 23.24
N ALA A 457 52.03 -22.40 23.48
CA ALA A 457 50.74 -22.93 23.89
C ALA A 457 50.34 -22.39 25.26
N VAL A 458 49.04 -22.16 25.44
CA VAL A 458 48.47 -21.78 26.73
C VAL A 458 47.41 -22.82 27.08
N ASP A 459 47.64 -23.53 28.19
CA ASP A 459 46.71 -24.53 28.72
C ASP A 459 46.19 -24.05 30.08
N THR A 460 44.91 -23.67 30.12
CA THR A 460 44.23 -23.27 31.36
C THR A 460 43.20 -24.30 31.81
N ARG A 461 43.24 -25.51 31.25
CA ARG A 461 42.26 -26.57 31.53
C ARG A 461 42.32 -27.01 32.99
N VAL A 462 41.16 -26.97 33.66
CA VAL A 462 40.95 -27.45 35.04
C VAL A 462 40.13 -28.73 34.98
N TYR A 463 40.61 -29.80 35.60
CA TYR A 463 39.93 -31.09 35.68
C TYR A 463 39.35 -31.33 37.07
N GLY A 464 38.15 -31.90 37.14
CA GLY A 464 37.45 -32.19 38.38
C GLY A 464 36.31 -33.19 38.17
N PRO A 465 35.67 -33.66 39.26
CA PRO A 465 34.64 -34.68 39.17
C PRO A 465 33.39 -34.14 38.50
N TYR A 466 32.82 -34.91 37.58
CA TYR A 466 31.47 -34.71 37.07
C TYR A 466 30.66 -36.00 37.20
N TYR A 467 29.34 -35.85 37.28
CA TYR A 467 28.38 -36.91 37.58
C TYR A 467 27.52 -37.17 36.33
N ARG A 468 27.19 -38.44 36.05
CA ARG A 468 26.32 -38.83 34.92
C ARG A 468 24.98 -39.33 35.43
N TYR A 469 23.94 -38.56 35.23
CA TYR A 469 22.59 -38.91 35.66
C TYR A 469 21.81 -39.56 34.52
N GLN A 470 21.05 -40.61 34.84
CA GLN A 470 19.94 -41.08 34.04
C GLN A 470 18.66 -40.60 34.72
N LEU A 471 17.90 -39.79 33.99
CA LEU A 471 16.65 -39.23 34.45
C LEU A 471 15.49 -39.96 33.80
N ASN A 472 14.53 -40.40 34.60
CA ASN A 472 13.25 -40.87 34.10
C ASN A 472 12.24 -39.76 34.38
N VAL A 473 11.76 -39.10 33.32
CA VAL A 473 10.77 -38.04 33.41
C VAL A 473 9.41 -38.64 33.06
N SER A 474 8.48 -38.59 34.00
CA SER A 474 7.10 -38.97 33.81
C SER A 474 6.23 -37.75 33.48
N TYR A 475 5.43 -37.84 32.44
CA TYR A 475 4.59 -36.74 31.95
C TYR A 475 3.37 -37.22 31.17
N ILE A 476 2.43 -36.31 30.92
CA ILE A 476 1.29 -36.49 30.03
C ILE A 476 1.51 -35.62 28.80
N LYS A 477 1.24 -36.17 27.62
CA LYS A 477 1.40 -35.49 26.33
C LYS A 477 0.05 -35.00 25.78
N ASP A 478 0.06 -33.77 25.22
CA ASP A 478 -0.99 -33.15 24.40
C ASP A 478 -1.00 -33.66 22.93
#